data_AF-A0A1E3WI15-F1
#
_entry.id   AF-A0A1E3WI15-F1
#
_cell.length_a   1.000
_cell.length_b   1.000
_cell.length_c   1.000
_cell.angle_alpha   90.00
_cell.angle_beta   90.00
_cell.angle_gamma   90.00
#
_symmetry.space_group_name_H-M   'P 1'
#
loop_
_entity.id
_entity.type
_entity.pdbx_description
1 polymer ?
#
loop_
_entity_poly.entity_id
_entity_poly.type
_entity_poly.pdbx_seq_one_letter_code
_entity_poly.pdbx_strand_id
1 'polypeptide(L)'
;MMKLDTWVNEISDWHQNRKHDQEKHLQVLILNVPDAVWGPSITELQSKAIACWLDGCLRIFHAFRYQDPKLAYQYLQLAYAKLQATVSQPMAEIELKDWSMKRMQHLTVLSLEFCNQQQQHQWQLESNKIVETHVEFMAAHAWNEERKHDQGSQRLH
;
A
#
# COMPACT_ATOMS: atom_id res chain seq x y z
N MET A 1 -6.52 -11.67 18.78
CA MET A 1 -6.33 -11.47 17.33
C MET A 1 -7.64 -11.82 16.64
N MET A 2 -8.14 -10.97 15.75
CA MET A 2 -9.42 -11.14 15.06
C MET A 2 -9.31 -12.24 13.99
N LYS A 3 -10.40 -12.97 13.69
CA LYS A 3 -10.39 -13.95 12.59
C LYS A 3 -10.56 -13.24 11.24
N LEU A 4 -9.97 -13.81 10.18
CA LEU A 4 -10.02 -13.26 8.82
C LEU A 4 -11.46 -12.98 8.36
N ASP A 5 -12.35 -13.98 8.44
CA ASP A 5 -13.75 -13.82 8.01
C ASP A 5 -14.48 -12.71 8.76
N THR A 6 -14.28 -12.64 10.09
CA THR A 6 -14.89 -11.60 10.92
C THR A 6 -14.39 -10.22 10.52
N TRP A 7 -13.07 -10.09 10.29
CA TRP A 7 -12.48 -8.81 9.89
C TRP A 7 -12.96 -8.38 8.49
N VAL A 8 -13.02 -9.32 7.53
CA VAL A 8 -13.52 -9.05 6.18
C VAL A 8 -14.98 -8.61 6.20
N ASN A 9 -15.81 -9.23 7.04
CA ASN A 9 -17.21 -8.83 7.20
C ASN A 9 -17.31 -7.42 7.79
N GLU A 10 -16.59 -7.12 8.87
CA GLU A 10 -16.64 -5.79 9.50
C GLU A 10 -16.15 -4.67 8.58
N ILE A 11 -15.04 -4.87 7.86
CA ILE A 11 -14.58 -3.86 6.90
C ILE A 11 -15.52 -3.76 5.70
N SER A 12 -16.12 -4.88 5.24
CA SER A 12 -17.12 -4.83 4.16
C SER A 12 -18.37 -4.05 4.60
N ASP A 13 -18.84 -4.27 5.82
CA ASP A 13 -20.00 -3.58 6.39
C ASP A 13 -19.73 -2.08 6.55
N TRP A 14 -18.50 -1.71 6.92
CA TRP A 14 -18.06 -0.33 6.92
C TRP A 14 -18.14 0.31 5.52
N HIS A 15 -17.72 -0.40 4.47
CA HIS A 15 -17.78 0.13 3.11
C HIS A 15 -19.22 0.36 2.63
N GLN A 16 -20.17 -0.44 3.10
CA GLN A 16 -21.58 -0.35 2.71
C GLN A 16 -22.36 0.74 3.46
N ASN A 17 -22.06 0.93 4.74
CA ASN A 17 -22.77 1.88 5.58
C ASN A 17 -21.93 3.16 5.68
N ARG A 18 -22.33 4.30 5.09
CA ARG A 18 -21.58 5.57 5.22
C ARG A 18 -22.18 6.46 6.32
N LYS A 19 -21.43 6.73 7.39
CA LYS A 19 -21.79 7.68 8.48
C LYS A 19 -20.64 8.64 8.78
N HIS A 20 -20.96 9.80 9.36
CA HIS A 20 -20.03 10.93 9.55
C HIS A 20 -18.88 10.75 10.56
N ASP A 21 -18.83 9.66 11.35
CA ASP A 21 -17.78 9.40 12.38
C ASP A 21 -16.97 8.11 12.12
N GLN A 22 -16.98 7.65 10.88
CA GLN A 22 -16.54 6.31 10.53
C GLN A 22 -15.04 6.16 10.37
N GLU A 23 -14.31 7.26 10.24
CA GLU A 23 -12.87 7.25 10.06
C GLU A 23 -12.16 6.65 11.28
N LYS A 24 -12.63 6.96 12.50
CA LYS A 24 -12.05 6.38 13.73
C LYS A 24 -12.22 4.87 13.78
N HIS A 25 -13.39 4.37 13.40
CA HIS A 25 -13.64 2.92 13.34
C HIS A 25 -12.80 2.26 12.24
N LEU A 26 -12.68 2.90 11.07
CA LEU A 26 -11.83 2.40 9.99
C LEU A 26 -10.37 2.35 10.40
N GLN A 27 -9.85 3.36 11.09
CA GLN A 27 -8.48 3.35 11.61
C GLN A 27 -8.25 2.14 12.53
N VAL A 28 -9.21 1.84 13.43
CA VAL A 28 -9.15 0.65 14.29
C VAL A 28 -9.13 -0.63 13.45
N LEU A 29 -9.99 -0.76 12.44
CA LEU A 29 -10.02 -1.94 11.57
C LEU A 29 -8.69 -2.13 10.81
N ILE A 30 -8.15 -1.05 10.24
CA ILE A 30 -6.90 -1.08 9.47
C ILE A 30 -5.71 -1.48 10.33
N LEU A 31 -5.61 -0.94 11.55
CA LEU A 31 -4.53 -1.24 12.48
C LEU A 31 -4.66 -2.63 13.14
N ASN A 32 -5.85 -3.24 13.11
CA ASN A 32 -6.10 -4.57 13.67
C ASN A 32 -6.36 -5.64 12.58
N VAL A 33 -5.81 -5.43 11.37
CA VAL A 33 -5.86 -6.43 10.29
C VAL A 33 -5.18 -7.74 10.74
N PRO A 34 -5.82 -8.91 10.57
CA PRO A 34 -5.21 -10.17 10.97
C PRO A 34 -4.09 -10.59 10.02
N ASP A 35 -3.05 -11.24 10.55
CA ASP A 35 -1.89 -11.67 9.76
C ASP A 35 -2.25 -12.64 8.62
N ALA A 36 -3.33 -13.41 8.81
CA ALA A 36 -3.88 -14.33 7.80
C ALA A 36 -4.28 -13.66 6.48
N VAL A 37 -4.46 -12.32 6.46
CA VAL A 37 -4.69 -11.54 5.23
C VAL A 37 -3.52 -11.64 4.25
N TRP A 38 -2.30 -11.78 4.76
CA TRP A 38 -1.07 -11.58 3.98
C TRP A 38 -0.44 -12.89 3.47
N GLY A 39 -1.17 -14.00 3.54
CA GLY A 39 -0.69 -15.29 3.04
C GLY A 39 0.24 -16.02 4.02
N PRO A 40 0.73 -17.20 3.62
CA PRO A 40 1.56 -17.35 2.42
C PRO A 40 0.82 -17.61 1.10
N SER A 41 -0.40 -18.13 1.13
CA SER A 41 -1.24 -18.37 -0.06
C SER A 41 -2.35 -17.32 -0.23
N ILE A 42 -2.75 -17.03 -1.47
CA ILE A 42 -3.81 -16.07 -1.77
C ILE A 42 -5.09 -16.78 -2.24
N THR A 43 -6.04 -16.95 -1.32
CA THR A 43 -7.41 -17.32 -1.70
C THR A 43 -8.19 -16.08 -2.14
N GLU A 44 -9.36 -16.28 -2.75
CA GLU A 44 -10.28 -15.19 -3.08
C GLU A 44 -10.62 -14.31 -1.86
N LEU A 45 -10.72 -14.92 -0.67
CA LEU A 45 -11.00 -14.20 0.56
C LEU A 45 -9.83 -13.29 0.97
N GLN A 46 -8.59 -13.77 0.87
CA GLN A 46 -7.40 -12.94 1.13
C GLN A 46 -7.25 -11.83 0.11
N SER A 47 -7.46 -12.12 -1.19
CA SER A 47 -7.47 -11.12 -2.24
C SER A 47 -8.47 -9.99 -1.94
N LYS A 48 -9.70 -10.36 -1.55
CA LYS A 48 -10.72 -9.39 -1.12
C LYS A 48 -10.27 -8.61 0.12
N ALA A 49 -9.72 -9.31 1.11
CA ALA A 49 -9.26 -8.69 2.36
C ALA A 49 -8.16 -7.64 2.13
N ILE A 50 -7.15 -7.98 1.32
CA ILE A 50 -6.05 -7.07 0.95
C ILE A 50 -6.60 -5.85 0.20
N ALA A 51 -7.52 -6.06 -0.75
CA ALA A 51 -8.14 -4.97 -1.50
C ALA A 51 -8.94 -4.03 -0.58
N CYS A 52 -9.77 -4.57 0.31
CA CYS A 52 -10.52 -3.78 1.29
C CYS A 52 -9.58 -3.03 2.25
N TRP A 53 -8.52 -3.67 2.72
CA TRP A 53 -7.53 -3.03 3.58
C TRP A 53 -6.85 -1.86 2.89
N LEU A 54 -6.40 -2.04 1.65
CA LEU A 54 -5.74 -0.99 0.88
C LEU A 54 -6.70 0.17 0.60
N ASP A 55 -7.94 -0.11 0.19
CA ASP A 55 -8.96 0.93 0.00
C ASP A 55 -9.21 1.71 1.30
N GLY A 56 -9.28 1.03 2.44
CA GLY A 56 -9.42 1.70 3.74
C GLY A 56 -8.25 2.62 4.08
N CYS A 57 -7.01 2.20 3.85
CA CYS A 57 -5.84 3.08 3.99
C CYS A 57 -5.96 4.34 3.11
N LEU A 58 -6.35 4.16 1.84
CA LEU A 58 -6.51 5.28 0.89
C LEU A 58 -7.67 6.21 1.29
N ARG A 59 -8.77 5.68 1.83
CA ARG A 59 -9.88 6.49 2.33
C ARG A 59 -9.47 7.36 3.50
N ILE A 60 -8.71 6.82 4.45
CA ILE A 60 -8.17 7.59 5.56
C ILE A 60 -7.23 8.67 5.03
N PHE A 61 -6.33 8.32 4.11
CA PHE A 61 -5.47 9.31 3.45
C PHE A 61 -6.29 10.45 2.83
N HIS A 62 -7.31 10.14 2.03
CA HIS A 62 -8.14 11.15 1.38
C HIS A 62 -8.94 12.00 2.38
N ALA A 63 -9.42 11.42 3.48
CA ALA A 63 -10.16 12.15 4.51
C ALA A 63 -9.27 13.18 5.24
N PHE A 64 -8.01 12.81 5.52
CA PHE A 64 -7.12 13.64 6.34
C PHE A 64 -6.12 14.48 5.55
N ARG A 65 -5.95 14.29 4.23
CA ARG A 65 -4.89 14.96 3.43
C ARG A 65 -4.78 16.47 3.58
N TYR A 66 -5.86 17.17 3.94
CA TYR A 66 -5.87 18.61 4.18
C TYR A 66 -5.93 19.01 5.66
N GLN A 67 -6.55 18.19 6.51
CA GLN A 67 -6.76 18.50 7.92
C GLN A 67 -5.57 18.05 8.78
N ASP A 68 -5.05 16.87 8.50
CA ASP A 68 -3.85 16.30 9.12
C ASP A 68 -2.99 15.62 8.04
N PRO A 69 -2.18 16.40 7.30
CA PRO A 69 -1.30 15.89 6.25
C PRO A 69 -0.33 14.80 6.76
N LYS A 70 0.10 14.89 8.01
CA LYS A 70 1.01 13.91 8.62
C LYS A 70 0.32 12.56 8.82
N LEU A 71 -0.87 12.55 9.40
CA LEU A 71 -1.65 11.34 9.56
C LEU A 71 -1.99 10.71 8.21
N ALA A 72 -2.42 11.51 7.25
CA ALA A 72 -2.74 11.04 5.90
C ALA A 72 -1.54 10.32 5.28
N TYR A 73 -0.36 10.95 5.32
CA TYR A 73 0.87 10.36 4.80
C TYR A 73 1.28 9.07 5.53
N GLN A 74 1.09 9.00 6.85
CA GLN A 74 1.36 7.78 7.62
C GLN A 74 0.56 6.57 7.12
N TYR A 75 -0.68 6.76 6.66
CA TYR A 75 -1.47 5.67 6.08
C TYR A 75 -0.98 5.24 4.68
N LEU A 76 -0.43 6.16 3.87
CA LEU A 76 0.25 5.78 2.64
C LEU A 76 1.51 4.95 2.93
N GLN A 77 2.32 5.38 3.91
CA GLN A 77 3.53 4.67 4.31
C GLN A 77 3.23 3.31 4.95
N LEU A 78 2.14 3.21 5.73
CA LEU A 78 1.65 1.95 6.27
C LEU A 78 1.29 0.97 5.15
N ALA A 79 0.52 1.44 4.16
CA ALA A 79 0.15 0.65 2.99
C ALA A 79 1.41 0.16 2.24
N TYR A 80 2.32 1.08 1.94
CA TYR A 80 3.56 0.78 1.24
C TYR A 80 4.40 -0.28 2.00
N ALA A 81 4.66 -0.05 3.29
CA ALA A 81 5.51 -0.92 4.10
C ALA A 81 4.94 -2.35 4.22
N LYS A 82 3.61 -2.49 4.32
CA LYS A 82 2.98 -3.82 4.41
C LYS A 82 3.07 -4.60 3.11
N LEU A 83 2.90 -3.93 1.97
CA LEU A 83 3.12 -4.54 0.65
C LEU A 83 4.60 -4.89 0.44
N GLN A 84 5.51 -4.01 0.84
CA GLN A 84 6.95 -4.27 0.79
C GLN A 84 7.32 -5.53 1.59
N ALA A 85 6.81 -5.66 2.81
CA ALA A 85 7.02 -6.85 3.64
C ALA A 85 6.47 -8.12 2.99
N THR A 86 5.33 -8.03 2.31
CA THR A 86 4.72 -9.15 1.58
C THR A 86 5.61 -9.60 0.41
N VAL A 87 6.18 -8.66 -0.34
CA VAL A 87 7.12 -8.95 -1.43
C VAL A 87 8.39 -9.64 -0.89
N SER A 88 8.91 -9.16 0.23
CA SER A 88 10.10 -9.72 0.87
C SER A 88 9.87 -11.09 1.52
N GLN A 89 8.63 -11.54 1.68
CA GLN A 89 8.33 -12.83 2.29
C GLN A 89 8.69 -13.98 1.33
N PRO A 90 9.66 -14.87 1.66
CA PRO A 90 10.13 -15.88 0.73
C PRO A 90 9.03 -16.86 0.28
N MET A 91 8.12 -17.20 1.18
CA MET A 91 7.05 -18.18 0.98
C MET A 91 5.76 -17.60 0.36
N ALA A 92 5.69 -16.27 0.14
CA ALA A 92 4.52 -15.67 -0.49
C ALA A 92 4.45 -16.06 -1.97
N GLU A 93 3.23 -16.34 -2.43
CA GLU A 93 2.94 -16.66 -3.83
C GLU A 93 3.41 -15.55 -4.79
N ILE A 94 3.87 -15.97 -5.97
CA ILE A 94 4.41 -15.05 -6.98
C ILE A 94 3.35 -14.02 -7.42
N GLU A 95 2.10 -14.43 -7.56
CA GLU A 95 0.99 -13.55 -7.93
C GLU A 95 0.74 -12.47 -6.87
N LEU A 96 0.82 -12.82 -5.58
CA LEU A 96 0.69 -11.88 -4.47
C LEU A 96 1.87 -10.87 -4.46
N LYS A 97 3.10 -11.34 -4.73
CA LYS A 97 4.26 -10.46 -4.87
C LYS A 97 4.10 -9.52 -6.06
N ASP A 98 3.65 -10.01 -7.20
CA ASP A 98 3.40 -9.21 -8.41
C ASP A 98 2.38 -8.11 -8.18
N TRP A 99 1.25 -8.50 -7.61
CA TRP A 99 0.20 -7.56 -7.26
C TRP A 99 0.72 -6.51 -6.27
N SER A 100 1.47 -6.92 -5.25
CA SER A 100 2.03 -6.01 -4.24
C SER A 100 3.02 -5.02 -4.86
N MET A 101 3.92 -5.47 -5.74
CA MET A 101 4.90 -4.61 -6.43
C MET A 101 4.22 -3.55 -7.29
N LYS A 102 3.22 -3.94 -8.11
CA LYS A 102 2.45 -2.99 -8.93
C LYS A 102 1.75 -1.93 -8.07
N ARG A 103 1.24 -2.31 -6.89
CA ARG A 103 0.52 -1.40 -5.99
C ARG A 103 1.49 -0.49 -5.24
N MET A 104 2.68 -0.98 -4.89
CA MET A 104 3.74 -0.15 -4.33
C MET A 104 4.14 0.97 -5.30
N GLN A 105 4.29 0.70 -6.59
CA GLN A 105 4.57 1.75 -7.58
C GLN A 105 3.52 2.86 -7.58
N HIS A 106 2.23 2.50 -7.56
CA HIS A 106 1.14 3.47 -7.48
C HIS A 106 1.18 4.28 -6.16
N LEU A 107 1.46 3.61 -5.03
CA LEU A 107 1.59 4.29 -3.73
C LEU A 107 2.80 5.23 -3.69
N THR A 108 3.92 4.88 -4.33
CA THR A 108 5.08 5.75 -4.50
C THR A 108 4.66 7.01 -5.24
N VAL A 109 4.04 6.89 -6.41
CA VAL A 109 3.57 8.05 -7.20
C VAL A 109 2.62 8.92 -6.40
N LEU A 110 1.61 8.32 -5.75
CA LEU A 110 0.65 9.05 -4.94
C LEU A 110 1.32 9.78 -3.75
N SER A 111 2.31 9.16 -3.13
CA SER A 111 3.09 9.77 -2.04
C SER A 111 3.92 10.96 -2.54
N LEU A 112 4.53 10.85 -3.72
CA LEU A 112 5.29 11.95 -4.34
C LEU A 112 4.38 13.12 -4.72
N GLU A 113 3.23 12.84 -5.35
CA GLU A 113 2.23 13.85 -5.67
C GLU A 113 1.76 14.58 -4.41
N PHE A 114 1.49 13.83 -3.34
CA PHE A 114 1.11 14.39 -2.06
C PHE A 114 2.21 15.29 -1.49
N CYS A 115 3.45 14.81 -1.42
CA CYS A 115 4.59 15.57 -0.90
C CYS A 115 4.84 16.86 -1.70
N ASN A 116 4.74 16.80 -3.03
CA ASN A 116 4.94 17.95 -3.92
C ASN A 116 3.83 19.00 -3.78
N GLN A 117 2.63 18.62 -3.33
CA GLN A 117 1.53 19.54 -3.04
C GLN A 117 1.69 20.28 -1.71
N GLN A 118 2.62 19.86 -0.84
CA GLN A 118 2.84 20.50 0.46
C GLN A 118 3.89 21.62 0.38
N GLN A 119 3.68 22.69 1.16
CA GLN A 119 4.58 23.85 1.15
C GLN A 119 5.84 23.70 2.02
N GLN A 120 5.84 22.76 2.96
CA GLN A 120 6.91 22.64 3.97
C GLN A 120 8.09 21.80 3.43
N HIS A 121 9.31 22.27 3.70
CA HIS A 121 10.56 21.61 3.25
C HIS A 121 10.68 20.14 3.68
N GLN A 122 10.11 19.75 4.82
CA GLN A 122 10.11 18.36 5.28
C GLN A 122 9.54 17.38 4.23
N TRP A 123 8.56 17.81 3.43
CA TRP A 123 7.93 16.97 2.42
C TRP A 123 8.81 16.76 1.20
N GLN A 124 9.73 17.69 0.91
CA GLN A 124 10.75 17.50 -0.12
C GLN A 124 11.76 16.42 0.30
N LEU A 125 12.16 16.42 1.57
CA LEU A 125 13.03 15.37 2.12
C LEU A 125 12.35 14.00 2.08
N GLU A 126 11.08 13.93 2.47
CA GLU A 126 10.29 12.70 2.39
C GLU A 126 10.11 12.22 0.94
N SER A 127 9.87 13.14 0.00
CA SER A 127 9.78 12.83 -1.43
C SER A 127 11.06 12.17 -1.95
N ASN A 128 12.22 12.76 -1.68
CA ASN A 128 13.52 12.20 -2.08
C ASN A 128 13.75 10.81 -1.48
N LYS A 129 13.47 10.66 -0.18
CA LYS A 129 13.64 9.40 0.53
C LYS A 129 12.76 8.29 -0.04
N ILE A 130 11.50 8.58 -0.39
CA ILE A 130 10.61 7.59 -1.00
C ILE A 130 11.16 7.14 -2.35
N VAL A 131 11.65 8.06 -3.19
CA VAL A 131 12.23 7.69 -4.50
C VAL A 131 13.42 6.77 -4.31
N GLU A 132 14.38 7.14 -3.47
CA GLU A 132 15.61 6.37 -3.24
C GLU A 132 15.28 4.97 -2.73
N THR A 133 14.49 4.88 -1.65
CA THR A 133 14.12 3.60 -1.05
C THR A 133 13.30 2.71 -1.99
N HIS A 134 12.39 3.30 -2.79
CA HIS A 134 11.63 2.53 -3.78
C HIS A 134 12.52 2.01 -4.90
N VAL A 135 13.41 2.83 -5.47
CA VAL A 135 14.32 2.43 -6.55
C VAL A 135 15.26 1.32 -6.08
N GLU A 136 15.85 1.46 -4.90
CA GLU A 136 16.71 0.44 -4.30
C GLU A 136 15.98 -0.89 -4.13
N PHE A 137 14.75 -0.85 -3.62
CA PHE A 137 13.93 -2.04 -3.42
C PHE A 137 13.57 -2.72 -4.75
N MET A 138 13.13 -1.95 -5.74
CA MET A 138 12.77 -2.47 -7.06
C MET A 138 13.97 -3.11 -7.76
N ALA A 139 15.14 -2.49 -7.67
CA ALA A 139 16.39 -3.02 -8.22
C ALA A 139 16.81 -4.33 -7.54
N ALA A 140 16.73 -4.40 -6.21
CA ALA A 140 17.09 -5.60 -5.44
C ALA A 140 16.19 -6.81 -5.77
N HIS A 141 14.92 -6.56 -6.06
CA HIS A 141 13.97 -7.61 -6.44
C HIS A 141 13.96 -7.92 -7.95
N ALA A 142 14.85 -7.29 -8.74
CA ALA A 142 14.97 -7.44 -10.19
C ALA A 142 13.61 -7.36 -10.91
N TRP A 143 12.70 -6.54 -10.38
CA TRP A 143 11.34 -6.43 -10.86
C TRP A 143 11.31 -5.65 -12.17
N ASN A 144 11.61 -6.36 -13.24
CA ASN A 144 11.35 -5.92 -14.59
C ASN A 144 9.97 -6.47 -14.94
N GLU A 145 8.95 -5.60 -15.05
CA GLU A 145 7.86 -5.88 -15.99
C GLU A 145 8.52 -6.37 -17.30
N GLU A 146 7.93 -7.34 -18.01
CA GLU A 146 8.40 -7.73 -19.34
C GLU A 146 8.82 -6.47 -20.08
N ARG A 147 10.13 -6.32 -20.33
CA ARG A 147 10.70 -5.06 -20.83
C ARG A 147 9.90 -4.71 -22.07
N LYS A 148 9.00 -3.74 -21.97
CA LYS A 148 8.28 -3.26 -23.14
C LYS A 148 9.36 -2.79 -24.11
N HIS A 149 9.18 -3.13 -25.38
CA HIS A 149 10.17 -3.00 -26.46
C HIS A 149 10.65 -1.55 -26.73
N ASP A 150 10.19 -0.58 -25.94
CA ASP A 150 10.50 0.84 -25.98
C ASP A 150 11.61 1.28 -25.01
N GLN A 151 12.04 0.44 -24.06
CA GLN A 151 13.19 0.74 -23.22
C GLN A 151 14.48 0.20 -23.83
N GLY A 152 15.26 1.13 -24.40
CA GLY A 152 16.47 0.89 -25.18
C GLY A 152 17.37 -0.21 -24.63
N SER A 153 17.76 -1.11 -25.53
CA SER A 153 18.64 -2.24 -25.25
C SER A 153 20.02 -1.75 -24.78
N GLN A 154 20.26 -1.69 -23.47
CA GLN A 154 21.62 -1.69 -22.96
C GLN A 154 22.16 -3.11 -23.08
N ARG A 155 22.84 -3.35 -24.21
CA ARG A 155 23.77 -4.47 -24.36
C ARG A 155 24.96 -4.20 -23.45
N LEU A 156 25.12 -5.02 -22.42
CA LEU A 156 26.39 -5.13 -21.71
C LEU A 156 27.25 -6.18 -22.45
N HIS A 157 28.47 -5.76 -22.77
CA HIS A 157 29.52 -6.51 -23.45
C HIS A 157 30.07 -7.66 -22.61
#